data_AF-A0A7S3PUD4-F1
#
_entry.id   AF-A0A7S3PUD4-F1
#
_cell.length_a   1.000
_cell.length_b   1.000
_cell.length_c   1.000
_cell.angle_alpha   90.00
_cell.angle_beta   90.00
_cell.angle_gamma   90.00
#
_symmetry.space_group_name_H-M   'P 1'
#
loop_
_entity.id
_entity.type
_entity.pdbx_description
1 polymer ?
#
loop_
_entity_poly.entity_id
_entity_poly.type
_entity_poly.pdbx_seq_one_letter_code
_entity_poly.pdbx_strand_id
1 'polypeptide(L)'
;MHSLPLVYLGYGLFGGIGWGLMYLAPVTTVMKFFPDKRGLATGISLSAFGVGAALAPSLIDAALDFFFIAPEFIGPLKSIGSNVDTVNQFVDLATLSDGSQVISETSQLGTAGDHVVVATDKDLLRLPHITSGPGVYAIESGNNGTAQSLGVLGIFYGILGTLGSRLMKVPHPEWVPVWDKQISDEIKESSKVSNNNAGLEANYVTTNTLQYPLLWLAVFGNATGGLALLSSSKLMMTDIWADLAPDIVTSSFATGYVSSLGIGMALGRFGWAAMSDRLGRKNTYALFGLGIPIVGLAPTLCHTSIDTVSGLQGMNSNVLPMLATFYGG
;
A
#
# COMPACT_ATOMS: atom_id res chain seq x y z
N MET A 1 -6.41 22.00 -16.75
CA MET A 1 -5.02 21.56 -17.06
C MET A 1 -4.41 20.82 -15.87
N HIS A 2 -4.14 19.52 -16.00
CA HIS A 2 -3.50 18.72 -14.95
C HIS A 2 -1.97 18.75 -15.13
N SER A 3 -1.22 19.15 -14.09
CA SER A 3 0.25 19.30 -14.16
C SER A 3 0.94 18.13 -13.45
N LEU A 4 1.61 17.28 -14.23
CA LEU A 4 2.42 16.16 -13.71
C LEU A 4 3.47 16.62 -12.67
N PRO A 5 4.25 17.69 -12.89
CA PRO A 5 5.19 18.20 -11.89
C PRO A 5 4.55 18.50 -10.52
N LEU A 6 3.32 19.01 -10.51
CA LEU A 6 2.61 19.33 -9.27
C LEU A 6 2.20 18.05 -8.52
N VAL A 7 1.89 16.97 -9.23
CA VAL A 7 1.62 15.66 -8.63
C VAL A 7 2.88 15.11 -7.97
N TYR A 8 4.05 15.17 -8.63
CA TYR A 8 5.31 14.76 -8.02
C TYR A 8 5.68 15.59 -6.79
N LEU A 9 5.44 16.90 -6.85
CA LEU A 9 5.72 17.81 -5.73
C LEU A 9 4.77 17.55 -4.55
N GLY A 10 3.47 17.40 -4.82
CA GLY A 10 2.46 17.11 -3.80
C GLY A 10 2.60 15.72 -3.19
N TYR A 11 2.42 14.68 -4.00
CA TYR A 11 2.40 13.29 -3.53
C TYR A 11 3.79 12.77 -3.19
N GLY A 12 4.81 13.13 -3.98
CA GLY A 12 6.18 12.68 -3.77
C GLY A 12 6.87 13.43 -2.63
N LEU A 13 7.14 14.73 -2.83
CA LEU A 13 7.94 15.50 -1.90
C LEU A 13 7.22 15.75 -0.57
N PHE A 14 6.03 16.37 -0.59
CA PHE A 14 5.31 16.67 0.64
C PHE A 14 4.76 15.43 1.34
N GLY A 15 4.25 14.46 0.56
CA GLY A 15 3.86 13.15 1.10
C GLY A 15 5.01 12.44 1.82
N GLY A 16 6.20 12.43 1.23
CA GLY A 16 7.40 11.83 1.83
C GLY A 16 7.85 12.51 3.13
N ILE A 17 7.85 13.85 3.15
CA ILE A 17 8.20 14.62 4.36
C ILE A 17 7.20 14.31 5.50
N GLY A 18 5.90 14.29 5.19
CA GLY A 18 4.86 13.98 6.18
C GLY A 18 5.05 12.60 6.80
N TRP A 19 5.33 11.59 5.97
CA TRP A 19 5.55 10.21 6.44
C TRP A 19 6.76 10.11 7.37
N GLY A 20 7.85 10.81 7.07
CA GLY A 20 9.07 10.82 7.89
C GLY A 20 8.89 11.41 9.29
N LEU A 21 8.03 12.43 9.44
CA LEU A 21 7.84 13.11 10.72
C LEU A 21 7.05 12.29 11.76
N MET A 22 6.15 11.41 11.32
CA MET A 22 5.16 10.81 12.22
C MET A 22 5.64 9.54 12.95
N TYR A 23 6.54 8.74 12.35
CA TYR A 23 6.79 7.39 12.88
C TYR A 23 7.96 7.26 13.86
N LEU A 24 9.03 8.06 13.70
CA LEU A 24 10.29 7.80 14.40
C LEU A 24 10.19 8.09 15.91
N ALA A 25 9.51 9.18 16.28
CA ALA A 25 9.34 9.62 17.66
C ALA A 25 8.59 8.61 18.57
N PRO A 26 7.42 8.06 18.17
CA PRO A 26 6.71 7.09 19.01
C PRO A 26 7.47 5.77 19.16
N VAL A 27 8.07 5.25 18.07
CA VAL A 27 8.81 3.98 18.10
C VAL A 27 10.02 4.06 19.03
N THR A 28 10.78 5.16 18.96
CA THR A 28 11.94 5.37 19.85
C THR A 28 11.54 5.56 21.31
N THR A 29 10.37 6.15 21.57
CA THR A 29 9.86 6.33 22.93
C THR A 29 9.41 5.02 23.56
N VAL A 30 8.73 4.14 22.80
CA VAL A 30 8.33 2.81 23.29
C VAL A 30 9.54 1.97 23.69
N MET A 31 10.63 2.01 22.92
CA MET A 31 11.87 1.30 23.26
C MET A 31 12.46 1.70 24.62
N LYS A 32 12.23 2.94 25.07
CA LYS A 32 12.71 3.43 26.37
C LYS A 32 11.89 2.88 27.53
N PHE A 33 10.60 2.62 27.32
CA PHE A 33 9.70 2.01 28.32
C PHE A 33 9.84 0.49 28.46
N PHE A 34 10.53 -0.17 27.53
CA PHE A 34 10.70 -1.63 27.58
C PHE A 34 12.16 -2.01 27.30
N PRO A 35 13.09 -1.72 28.22
CA PRO A 35 14.53 -1.97 28.05
C PRO A 35 14.89 -3.46 28.02
N ASP A 36 14.08 -4.29 28.66
CA ASP A 36 14.18 -5.76 28.74
C ASP A 36 13.64 -6.47 27.50
N LYS A 37 12.54 -5.95 26.93
CA LYS A 37 11.82 -6.55 25.78
C LYS A 37 11.71 -5.57 24.61
N ARG A 38 12.85 -4.99 24.22
CA ARG A 38 12.92 -3.98 23.16
C ARG A 38 12.42 -4.52 21.83
N GLY A 39 12.69 -5.79 21.50
CA GLY A 39 12.21 -6.44 20.28
C GLY A 39 10.70 -6.53 20.29
N LEU A 40 10.10 -7.17 21.30
CA LEU A 40 8.64 -7.31 21.40
C LEU A 40 7.90 -5.97 21.40
N ALA A 41 8.38 -4.99 22.16
CA ALA A 41 7.73 -3.68 22.25
C ALA A 41 7.75 -2.92 20.91
N THR A 42 8.87 -3.00 20.17
CA THR A 42 8.95 -2.44 18.82
C THR A 42 8.13 -3.23 17.81
N GLY A 43 8.11 -4.55 17.90
CA GLY A 43 7.29 -5.43 17.05
C GLY A 43 5.80 -5.14 17.16
N ILE A 44 5.28 -5.03 18.39
CA ILE A 44 3.88 -4.65 18.65
C ILE A 44 3.60 -3.27 18.07
N SER A 45 4.47 -2.28 18.34
CA SER A 45 4.28 -0.91 17.83
C SER A 45 4.29 -0.86 16.30
N LEU A 46 5.19 -1.59 15.65
CA LEU A 46 5.31 -1.63 14.20
C LEU A 46 4.24 -2.52 13.54
N SER A 47 3.60 -3.43 14.28
CA SER A 47 2.48 -4.23 13.77
C SER A 47 1.28 -3.35 13.37
N ALA A 48 1.16 -2.15 13.96
CA ALA A 48 0.17 -1.14 13.58
C ALA A 48 0.28 -0.74 12.10
N PHE A 49 1.48 -0.79 11.49
CA PHE A 49 1.62 -0.58 10.05
C PHE A 49 0.97 -1.70 9.22
N GLY A 50 1.05 -2.94 9.67
CA GLY A 50 0.40 -4.07 9.01
C GLY A 50 -1.12 -4.00 9.14
N VAL A 51 -1.63 -3.67 10.33
CA VAL A 51 -3.07 -3.42 10.56
C VAL A 51 -3.55 -2.23 9.73
N GLY A 52 -2.77 -1.15 9.66
CA GLY A 52 -3.07 0.01 8.82
C GLY A 52 -3.13 -0.35 7.34
N ALA A 53 -2.17 -1.13 6.84
CA ALA A 53 -2.19 -1.66 5.47
C ALA A 53 -3.39 -2.58 5.20
N ALA A 54 -3.88 -3.27 6.25
CA ALA A 54 -5.04 -4.13 6.13
C ALA A 54 -6.36 -3.35 6.02
N LEU A 55 -6.48 -2.23 6.75
CA LEU A 55 -7.71 -1.45 6.82
C LEU A 55 -7.78 -0.31 5.78
N ALA A 56 -6.62 0.27 5.44
CA ALA A 56 -6.56 1.46 4.59
C ALA A 56 -7.22 1.28 3.22
N PRO A 57 -7.03 0.18 2.47
CA PRO A 57 -7.69 0.01 1.17
C PRO A 57 -9.22 0.10 1.26
N SER A 58 -9.84 -0.56 2.24
CA SER A 58 -11.29 -0.53 2.43
C SER A 58 -11.81 0.85 2.85
N LEU A 59 -11.08 1.55 3.71
CA LEU A 59 -11.42 2.91 4.13
C LEU A 59 -11.27 3.92 2.98
N ILE A 60 -10.24 3.77 2.15
CA ILE A 60 -10.00 4.62 0.98
C ILE A 60 -11.10 4.38 -0.07
N ASP A 61 -11.39 3.12 -0.42
CA ASP A 61 -12.43 2.78 -1.38
C ASP A 61 -13.79 3.35 -0.90
N ALA A 62 -14.15 3.17 0.37
CA ALA A 62 -15.38 3.73 0.93
C ALA A 62 -15.43 5.28 0.93
N ALA A 63 -14.29 5.95 1.14
CA ALA A 63 -14.22 7.40 1.08
C ALA A 63 -14.35 7.91 -0.36
N LEU A 64 -13.71 7.24 -1.32
CA LEU A 64 -13.85 7.54 -2.74
C LEU A 64 -15.31 7.41 -3.20
N ASP A 65 -15.98 6.31 -2.82
CA ASP A 65 -17.39 6.07 -3.14
C ASP A 65 -18.30 7.17 -2.57
N PHE A 66 -18.00 7.65 -1.36
CA PHE A 66 -18.80 8.70 -0.71
C PHE A 66 -18.70 10.06 -1.40
N PHE A 67 -17.53 10.41 -1.94
CA PHE A 67 -17.28 11.70 -2.59
C PHE A 67 -17.37 11.64 -4.13
N PHE A 68 -17.70 10.48 -4.70
CA PHE A 68 -17.77 10.28 -6.13
C PHE A 68 -18.95 11.03 -6.75
N ILE A 69 -18.67 11.78 -7.83
CA ILE A 69 -19.65 12.43 -8.69
C ILE A 69 -19.41 11.94 -10.10
N ALA A 70 -20.39 11.23 -10.66
CA ALA A 70 -20.29 10.69 -12.01
C ALA A 70 -20.14 11.82 -13.05
N PRO A 71 -19.24 11.66 -14.04
CA PRO A 71 -19.12 12.60 -15.13
C PRO A 71 -20.38 12.59 -16.01
N GLU A 72 -20.68 13.74 -16.62
CA GLU A 72 -21.82 13.91 -17.53
C GLU A 72 -21.60 13.07 -18.80
N PHE A 73 -22.59 12.22 -19.09
CA PHE A 73 -22.62 11.40 -20.29
C PHE A 73 -23.25 12.19 -21.43
N ILE A 74 -22.50 12.40 -22.50
CA ILE A 74 -22.95 13.18 -23.66
C ILE A 74 -23.69 12.28 -24.65
N GLY A 75 -23.15 11.10 -24.93
CA GLY A 75 -23.80 10.15 -25.83
C GLY A 75 -22.89 9.02 -26.31
N PRO A 76 -23.47 8.02 -27.00
CA PRO A 76 -22.73 6.90 -27.55
C PRO A 76 -21.91 7.31 -28.78
N LEU A 77 -20.81 6.61 -29.02
CA LEU A 77 -19.99 6.77 -30.22
C LEU A 77 -20.65 6.14 -31.44
N LYS A 78 -20.42 6.74 -32.61
CA LYS A 78 -20.79 6.15 -33.89
C LYS A 78 -20.00 4.85 -34.09
N SER A 79 -20.69 3.72 -34.19
CA SER A 79 -20.06 2.45 -34.55
C SER A 79 -19.58 2.50 -36.00
N ILE A 80 -18.29 2.22 -36.24
CA ILE A 80 -17.72 2.13 -37.58
C ILE A 80 -18.33 0.91 -38.27
N GLY A 81 -19.39 1.13 -39.07
CA GLY A 81 -20.05 0.10 -39.87
C GLY A 81 -21.57 0.21 -39.98
N SER A 82 -22.25 1.00 -39.15
CA SER A 82 -23.68 1.23 -39.28
C SER A 82 -23.97 2.40 -40.23
N ASN A 83 -24.29 2.10 -41.49
CA ASN A 83 -24.89 3.03 -42.46
C ASN A 83 -26.34 3.36 -42.06
N VAL A 84 -26.55 3.85 -40.84
CA VAL A 84 -27.86 4.30 -40.36
C VAL A 84 -27.76 5.80 -40.15
N ASP A 85 -28.34 6.55 -41.10
CA ASP A 85 -28.44 8.01 -41.19
C ASP A 85 -29.33 8.62 -40.08
N THR A 86 -29.10 8.27 -38.83
CA THR A 86 -29.67 8.97 -37.67
C THR A 86 -28.58 9.80 -37.02
N VAL A 87 -28.22 10.90 -37.69
CA VAL A 87 -27.23 11.91 -37.27
C VAL A 87 -27.49 12.46 -35.86
N ASN A 88 -28.70 12.27 -35.32
CA ASN A 88 -29.14 12.88 -34.06
C ASN A 88 -28.91 12.01 -32.81
N GLN A 89 -28.31 10.82 -32.93
CA GLN A 89 -28.11 9.90 -31.79
C GLN A 89 -26.65 9.68 -31.38
N PHE A 90 -25.69 10.15 -32.16
CA PHE A 90 -24.27 9.86 -31.96
C PHE A 90 -23.44 11.13 -31.84
N VAL A 91 -22.37 11.07 -31.05
CA VAL A 91 -21.41 12.18 -30.91
C VAL A 91 -20.30 12.00 -31.95
N ASP A 92 -20.14 13.00 -32.81
CA ASP A 92 -19.02 13.09 -33.75
C ASP A 92 -17.83 13.80 -33.07
N LEU A 93 -16.64 13.21 -33.16
CA LEU A 93 -15.43 13.70 -32.51
C LEU A 93 -14.41 14.23 -33.54
N ALA A 94 -13.72 15.30 -33.18
CA ALA A 94 -12.53 15.80 -33.86
C ALA A 94 -11.31 15.64 -32.96
N THR A 95 -10.19 15.16 -33.51
CA THR A 95 -8.92 15.04 -32.79
C THR A 95 -8.06 16.28 -33.08
N LEU A 96 -7.65 17.02 -32.05
CA LEU A 96 -6.73 18.15 -32.19
C LEU A 96 -5.30 17.67 -32.46
N SER A 97 -4.45 18.59 -32.92
CA SER A 97 -3.02 18.33 -33.18
C SER A 97 -2.21 17.96 -31.93
N ASP A 98 -2.78 18.14 -30.73
CA ASP A 98 -2.21 17.73 -29.45
C ASP A 98 -2.62 16.29 -29.02
N GLY A 99 -3.47 15.63 -29.81
CA GLY A 99 -4.02 14.29 -29.52
C GLY A 99 -5.27 14.28 -28.64
N SER A 100 -5.76 15.43 -28.18
CA SER A 100 -7.01 15.53 -27.43
C SER A 100 -8.24 15.38 -28.33
N GLN A 101 -9.30 14.79 -27.79
CA GLN A 101 -10.59 14.65 -28.50
C GLN A 101 -11.52 15.78 -28.07
N VAL A 102 -12.15 16.42 -29.04
CA VAL A 102 -13.20 17.42 -28.84
C VAL A 102 -14.44 17.05 -29.63
N ILE A 103 -15.57 17.62 -29.24
CA ILE A 103 -16.82 17.50 -30.00
C ILE A 103 -16.69 18.25 -31.31
N SER A 104 -16.94 17.57 -32.43
CA SER A 104 -16.93 18.16 -33.77
C SER A 104 -18.05 19.21 -33.90
N GLU A 105 -17.81 20.28 -34.68
CA GLU A 105 -18.81 21.30 -35.02
C GLU A 105 -20.04 20.72 -35.76
N THR A 106 -19.93 19.49 -36.28
CA THR A 106 -21.01 18.77 -36.96
C THR A 106 -21.92 17.97 -36.03
N SER A 107 -21.56 17.81 -34.75
CA SER A 107 -22.36 17.05 -33.77
C SER A 107 -23.57 17.86 -33.28
N GLN A 108 -24.75 17.24 -33.21
CA GLN A 108 -25.95 17.84 -32.59
C GLN A 108 -26.05 17.61 -31.08
N LEU A 109 -25.16 16.78 -30.52
CA LEU A 109 -25.08 16.45 -29.09
C LEU A 109 -23.79 17.03 -28.49
N GLY A 110 -23.94 17.79 -27.40
CA GLY A 110 -22.86 18.50 -26.70
C GLY A 110 -22.50 19.86 -27.34
N THR A 111 -21.64 20.63 -26.67
CA THR A 111 -21.17 21.93 -27.19
C THR A 111 -19.92 21.71 -28.06
N ALA A 112 -19.92 22.24 -29.28
CA ALA A 112 -18.79 22.14 -30.18
C ALA A 112 -17.52 22.76 -29.56
N GLY A 113 -16.41 22.04 -29.62
CA GLY A 113 -15.12 22.47 -29.06
C GLY A 113 -14.87 22.08 -27.60
N ASP A 114 -15.85 21.50 -26.89
CA ASP A 114 -15.63 20.97 -25.55
C ASP A 114 -14.72 19.73 -25.60
N HIS A 115 -13.74 19.66 -24.70
CA HIS A 115 -12.88 18.49 -24.58
C HIS A 115 -13.63 17.32 -23.94
N VAL A 116 -13.45 16.14 -24.53
CA VAL A 116 -14.18 14.93 -24.15
C VAL A 116 -13.26 13.73 -24.07
N VAL A 117 -13.67 12.74 -23.28
CA VAL A 117 -12.98 11.46 -23.17
C VAL A 117 -13.91 10.35 -23.62
N VAL A 118 -13.38 9.47 -24.47
CA VAL A 118 -14.04 8.24 -24.88
C VAL A 118 -13.76 7.16 -23.86
N ALA A 119 -14.81 6.60 -23.26
CA ALA A 119 -14.72 5.43 -22.41
C ALA A 119 -15.19 4.19 -23.18
N THR A 120 -14.34 3.18 -23.26
CA THR A 120 -14.71 1.86 -23.81
C THR A 120 -15.38 1.00 -22.73
N ASP A 121 -16.03 -0.11 -23.13
CA ASP A 121 -16.58 -1.09 -22.18
C ASP A 121 -15.53 -1.57 -21.17
N LYS A 122 -14.27 -1.68 -21.59
CA LYS A 122 -13.15 -2.07 -20.73
C LYS A 122 -12.81 -1.00 -19.69
N ASP A 123 -12.95 0.27 -20.04
CA ASP A 123 -12.68 1.37 -19.11
C ASP A 123 -13.80 1.51 -18.07
N LEU A 124 -15.03 1.20 -18.46
CA LEU A 124 -16.19 1.18 -17.57
C LEU A 124 -16.14 0.03 -16.56
N LEU A 125 -15.57 -1.13 -16.93
CA LEU A 125 -15.33 -2.22 -15.97
C LEU A 125 -14.38 -1.81 -14.83
N ARG A 126 -13.48 -0.84 -15.07
CA ARG A 126 -12.58 -0.27 -14.05
C ARG A 126 -13.24 0.81 -13.21
N LEU A 127 -14.39 1.34 -13.65
CA LEU A 127 -15.13 2.43 -13.02
C LEU A 127 -16.58 1.98 -12.74
N PRO A 128 -16.81 1.09 -11.76
CA PRO A 128 -18.11 0.46 -11.53
C PRO A 128 -19.23 1.44 -11.17
N HIS A 129 -18.91 2.68 -10.82
CA HIS A 129 -19.87 3.74 -10.48
C HIS A 129 -20.49 4.42 -11.71
N ILE A 130 -19.97 4.17 -12.92
CA ILE A 130 -20.48 4.76 -14.15
C ILE A 130 -21.43 3.77 -14.83
N THR A 131 -22.74 4.04 -14.74
CA THR A 131 -23.81 3.15 -15.27
C THR A 131 -24.31 3.56 -16.66
N SER A 132 -23.78 4.64 -17.23
CA SER A 132 -24.26 5.26 -18.48
C SER A 132 -23.83 4.54 -19.77
N GLY A 133 -23.00 3.50 -19.68
CA GLY A 133 -22.56 2.71 -20.84
C GLY A 133 -21.43 3.34 -21.64
N PRO A 134 -20.86 2.62 -22.64
CA PRO A 134 -19.72 3.08 -23.43
C PRO A 134 -20.09 4.30 -24.27
N GLY A 135 -19.19 5.29 -24.33
CA GLY A 135 -19.46 6.52 -25.07
C GLY A 135 -18.59 7.69 -24.64
N VAL A 136 -19.08 8.89 -24.91
CA VAL A 136 -18.37 10.15 -24.75
C VAL A 136 -18.79 10.82 -23.45
N TYR A 137 -17.80 11.20 -22.65
CA TYR A 137 -17.98 11.87 -21.36
C TYR A 137 -17.33 13.26 -21.39
N ALA A 138 -18.00 14.24 -20.78
CA ALA A 138 -17.50 15.61 -20.67
C ALA A 138 -16.34 15.70 -19.67
N ILE A 139 -15.22 16.32 -20.06
CA ILE A 139 -14.11 16.61 -19.14
C ILE A 139 -14.56 17.68 -18.13
N GLU A 140 -14.05 17.61 -16.90
CA GLU A 140 -14.37 18.54 -15.78
C GLU A 140 -15.81 18.49 -15.22
N SER A 141 -16.68 17.63 -15.75
CA SER A 141 -18.05 17.43 -15.25
C SER A 141 -18.16 16.53 -14.01
N GLY A 142 -17.19 15.64 -13.81
CA GLY A 142 -17.18 14.63 -12.74
C GLY A 142 -16.10 14.89 -11.69
N ASN A 143 -16.26 14.26 -10.52
CA ASN A 143 -15.25 14.26 -9.47
C ASN A 143 -15.03 12.83 -8.96
N ASN A 144 -13.79 12.35 -9.03
CA ASN A 144 -13.44 11.02 -8.54
C ASN A 144 -13.31 10.93 -7.01
N GLY A 145 -13.59 12.01 -6.28
CA GLY A 145 -13.53 12.09 -4.82
C GLY A 145 -12.13 12.07 -4.22
N THR A 146 -11.07 11.96 -5.04
CA THR A 146 -9.70 11.72 -4.55
C THR A 146 -9.20 12.84 -3.64
N ALA A 147 -9.41 14.09 -4.05
CA ALA A 147 -8.94 15.25 -3.28
C ALA A 147 -9.63 15.35 -1.91
N GLN A 148 -10.94 15.12 -1.87
CA GLN A 148 -11.74 15.13 -0.65
C GLN A 148 -11.35 13.98 0.28
N SER A 149 -11.22 12.76 -0.26
CA SER A 149 -10.79 11.58 0.49
C SER A 149 -9.41 11.77 1.12
N LEU A 150 -8.45 12.30 0.36
CA LEU A 150 -7.12 12.64 0.89
C LEU A 150 -7.17 13.75 1.94
N GLY A 151 -8.04 14.74 1.77
CA GLY A 151 -8.28 15.78 2.77
C GLY A 151 -8.79 15.21 4.10
N VAL A 152 -9.79 14.31 4.05
CA VAL A 152 -10.35 13.63 5.23
C VAL A 152 -9.29 12.78 5.91
N LEU A 153 -8.54 11.97 5.16
CA LEU A 153 -7.45 11.15 5.70
C LEU A 153 -6.35 12.02 6.31
N GLY A 154 -5.96 13.11 5.64
CA GLY A 154 -4.97 14.07 6.13
C GLY A 154 -5.38 14.71 7.45
N ILE A 155 -6.64 15.15 7.58
CA ILE A 155 -7.20 15.69 8.84
C ILE A 155 -7.19 14.61 9.91
N PHE A 156 -7.65 13.40 9.59
CA PHE A 156 -7.68 12.28 10.52
C PHE A 156 -6.28 11.94 11.07
N TYR A 157 -5.29 11.78 10.20
CA TYR A 157 -3.90 11.56 10.61
C TYR A 157 -3.31 12.75 11.37
N GLY A 158 -3.66 13.99 10.97
CA GLY A 158 -3.25 15.20 11.68
C GLY A 158 -3.77 15.27 13.11
N ILE A 159 -5.02 14.86 13.34
CA ILE A 159 -5.63 14.75 14.67
C ILE A 159 -4.90 13.69 15.49
N LEU A 160 -4.71 12.49 14.93
CA LEU A 160 -3.99 11.41 15.61
C LEU A 160 -2.55 11.81 15.98
N GLY A 161 -1.85 12.48 15.07
CA GLY A 161 -0.49 12.98 15.30
C GLY A 161 -0.44 14.04 16.39
N THR A 162 -1.39 14.99 16.38
CA THR A 162 -1.46 16.07 17.38
C THR A 162 -1.81 15.52 18.77
N LEU A 163 -2.77 14.59 18.84
CA LEU A 163 -3.12 13.88 20.07
C LEU A 163 -1.93 13.06 20.58
N GLY A 164 -1.27 12.31 19.70
CA GLY A 164 -0.07 11.54 20.01
C GLY A 164 1.02 12.43 20.58
N SER A 165 1.31 13.56 19.94
CA SER A 165 2.32 14.53 20.40
C SER A 165 2.00 15.09 21.79
N ARG A 166 0.74 15.41 22.08
CA ARG A 166 0.34 15.94 23.39
C ARG A 166 0.32 14.88 24.51
N LEU A 167 0.05 13.64 24.17
CA LEU A 167 -0.06 12.55 25.13
C LEU A 167 1.26 11.80 25.34
N MET A 168 2.21 11.93 24.41
CA MET A 168 3.51 11.26 24.50
C MET A 168 4.29 11.77 25.70
N LYS A 169 4.68 10.85 26.58
CA LYS A 169 5.57 11.10 27.71
C LYS A 169 6.80 10.21 27.55
N VAL A 170 7.96 10.73 27.93
CA VAL A 170 9.23 9.98 27.92
C VAL A 170 9.48 9.48 29.35
N PRO A 171 9.97 8.25 29.55
CA PRO A 171 10.30 7.77 30.89
C PRO A 171 11.46 8.57 31.49
N HIS A 172 11.47 8.69 32.82
CA HIS A 172 12.58 9.30 33.56
C HIS A 172 13.90 8.54 33.30
N PRO A 173 15.09 9.18 33.29
CA PRO A 173 16.36 8.47 33.06
C PRO A 173 16.64 7.29 34.00
N GLU A 174 16.12 7.35 35.22
CA GLU A 174 16.22 6.28 36.22
C GLU A 174 15.04 5.31 36.21
N TRP A 175 14.17 5.40 35.21
CA TRP A 175 13.03 4.50 35.08
C TRP A 175 13.54 3.06 34.91
N VAL A 176 12.98 2.16 35.70
CA VAL A 176 13.22 0.72 35.63
C VAL A 176 11.88 -0.01 35.57
N PRO A 177 11.81 -1.17 34.89
CA PRO A 177 10.58 -1.95 34.82
C PRO A 177 10.17 -2.43 36.22
N VAL A 178 8.96 -2.08 36.65
CA VAL A 178 8.45 -2.38 38.00
C VAL A 178 8.00 -3.84 38.14
N TRP A 179 7.68 -4.50 37.02
CA TRP A 179 7.13 -5.86 36.98
C TRP A 179 8.14 -6.95 37.31
N ASP A 180 9.44 -6.63 37.38
CA ASP A 180 10.47 -7.61 37.69
C ASP A 180 11.66 -6.95 38.41
N LYS A 181 11.79 -7.24 39.71
CA LYS A 181 12.87 -6.70 40.55
C LYS A 181 14.24 -7.23 40.11
N GLN A 182 14.33 -8.49 39.68
CA GLN A 182 15.57 -9.10 39.24
C GLN A 182 16.07 -8.43 37.95
N ILE A 183 15.17 -8.19 36.99
CA ILE A 183 15.48 -7.43 35.78
C ILE A 183 15.88 -5.99 36.12
N SER A 184 15.22 -5.36 37.09
CA SER A 184 15.56 -3.99 37.50
C SER A 184 16.96 -3.87 38.11
N ASP A 185 17.40 -4.90 38.84
CA ASP A 185 18.73 -4.97 39.44
C ASP A 185 19.78 -5.36 38.40
N GLU A 186 19.48 -6.32 37.51
CA GLU A 186 20.33 -6.66 36.35
C GLU A 186 20.54 -5.48 35.39
N ILE A 187 19.51 -4.64 35.15
CA ILE A 187 19.64 -3.44 34.31
C ILE A 187 20.51 -2.39 35.01
N LYS A 188 20.40 -2.22 36.34
CA LYS A 188 21.27 -1.30 37.09
C LYS A 188 22.72 -1.77 37.09
N GLU A 189 22.96 -3.07 37.20
CA GLU A 189 24.30 -3.67 37.13
C GLU A 189 24.85 -3.64 35.70
N SER A 190 24.04 -3.98 34.71
CA SER A 190 24.35 -3.85 33.29
C SER A 190 24.62 -2.40 32.91
N SER A 191 23.89 -1.40 33.42
CA SER A 191 24.21 0.01 33.15
C SER A 191 25.58 0.45 33.67
N LYS A 192 26.08 -0.21 34.73
CA LYS A 192 27.45 -0.03 35.24
C LYS A 192 28.48 -0.84 34.44
N VAL A 193 28.07 -1.93 33.78
CA VAL A 193 28.93 -2.89 33.05
C VAL A 193 28.80 -2.77 31.51
N SER A 194 27.88 -1.96 30.99
CA SER A 194 27.48 -1.82 29.58
C SER A 194 28.42 -0.90 28.80
N ASN A 195 29.73 -1.12 28.99
CA ASN A 195 30.78 -0.70 28.07
C ASN A 195 31.21 -1.84 27.14
N ASN A 196 30.31 -2.79 26.86
CA ASN A 196 30.59 -3.88 25.92
C ASN A 196 29.82 -3.67 24.61
N ASN A 197 30.14 -2.58 23.91
CA ASN A 197 31.11 -2.66 22.82
C ASN A 197 32.15 -1.57 23.10
N ALA A 198 33.43 -1.89 22.91
CA ALA A 198 34.63 -1.06 23.15
C ALA A 198 34.31 0.42 23.32
N GLY A 199 34.74 1.06 24.41
CA GLY A 199 34.55 2.49 24.76
C GLY A 199 35.05 3.49 23.73
N LEU A 200 34.55 3.37 22.51
CA LEU A 200 34.74 4.18 21.33
C LEU A 200 33.53 5.11 21.28
N GLU A 201 33.79 6.39 21.07
CA GLU A 201 32.74 7.37 20.96
C GLU A 201 31.76 7.01 19.83
N ALA A 202 30.48 7.32 20.02
CA ALA A 202 29.45 7.08 19.01
C ALA A 202 29.86 7.64 17.63
N ASN A 203 30.54 8.79 17.63
CA ASN A 203 31.05 9.45 16.43
C ASN A 203 32.14 8.62 15.72
N TYR A 204 32.97 7.91 16.48
CA TYR A 204 33.96 6.97 15.94
C TYR A 204 33.28 5.75 15.34
N VAL A 205 32.25 5.20 15.99
CA VAL A 205 31.50 4.05 15.48
C VAL A 205 30.75 4.40 14.20
N THR A 206 30.13 5.57 14.09
CA THR A 206 29.39 5.97 12.88
C THR A 206 30.30 6.34 11.72
N THR A 207 31.49 6.89 11.98
CA THR A 207 32.37 7.44 10.93
C THR A 207 33.47 6.48 10.51
N ASN A 208 34.05 5.73 11.46
CA ASN A 208 35.26 4.93 11.24
C ASN A 208 35.00 3.42 11.25
N THR A 209 33.78 2.97 11.55
CA THR A 209 33.45 1.54 11.50
C THR A 209 32.41 1.23 10.42
N LEU A 210 32.56 0.09 9.76
CA LEU A 210 31.59 -0.41 8.77
C LEU A 210 30.25 -0.82 9.41
N GLN A 211 30.14 -0.84 10.73
CA GLN A 211 28.97 -1.33 11.44
C GLN A 211 27.71 -0.51 11.12
N TYR A 212 27.80 0.82 11.14
CA TYR A 212 26.64 1.67 10.88
C TYR A 212 26.17 1.61 9.42
N PRO A 213 27.06 1.71 8.40
CA PRO A 213 26.67 1.50 7.00
C PRO A 213 26.06 0.11 6.74
N LEU A 214 26.58 -0.96 7.35
CA LEU A 214 26.05 -2.32 7.18
C LEU A 214 24.65 -2.48 7.81
N LEU A 215 24.42 -1.88 8.99
CA LEU A 215 23.10 -1.86 9.60
C LEU A 215 22.09 -1.07 8.77
N TRP A 216 22.52 0.07 8.21
CA TRP A 216 21.69 0.84 7.28
C TRP A 216 21.34 0.02 6.04
N LEU A 217 22.31 -0.65 5.42
CA LEU A 217 22.10 -1.47 4.23
C LEU A 217 21.15 -2.64 4.52
N ALA A 218 21.27 -3.27 5.68
CA ALA A 218 20.36 -4.33 6.10
C ALA A 218 18.91 -3.82 6.25
N VAL A 219 18.71 -2.64 6.85
CA VAL A 219 17.38 -2.02 6.95
C VAL A 219 16.85 -1.62 5.57
N PHE A 220 17.69 -1.06 4.71
CA PHE A 220 17.35 -0.70 3.34
C PHE A 220 16.89 -1.91 2.52
N GLY A 221 17.66 -3.01 2.53
CA GLY A 221 17.30 -4.23 1.81
C GLY A 221 15.96 -4.82 2.27
N ASN A 222 15.72 -4.83 3.58
CA ASN A 222 14.45 -5.29 4.15
C ASN A 222 13.27 -4.36 3.79
N ALA A 223 13.49 -3.05 3.76
CA ALA A 223 12.46 -2.08 3.41
C ALA A 223 12.06 -2.20 1.93
N THR A 224 13.03 -2.34 1.03
CA THR A 224 12.80 -2.39 -0.42
C THR A 224 11.94 -3.58 -0.83
N GLY A 225 12.22 -4.78 -0.31
CA GLY A 225 11.45 -5.98 -0.70
C GLY A 225 9.99 -5.95 -0.22
N GLY A 226 9.78 -5.69 1.08
CA GLY A 226 8.45 -5.80 1.69
C GLY A 226 7.50 -4.65 1.36
N LEU A 227 7.98 -3.40 1.40
CA LEU A 227 7.13 -2.24 1.08
C LEU A 227 6.81 -2.13 -0.42
N ALA A 228 7.77 -2.46 -1.29
CA ALA A 228 7.53 -2.41 -2.74
C ALA A 228 6.43 -3.41 -3.14
N LEU A 229 6.50 -4.65 -2.63
CA LEU A 229 5.48 -5.65 -2.90
C LEU A 229 4.10 -5.17 -2.46
N LEU A 230 3.97 -4.69 -1.22
CA LEU A 230 2.71 -4.17 -0.70
C LEU A 230 2.17 -3.00 -1.54
N SER A 231 3.04 -2.07 -1.96
CA SER A 231 2.64 -0.88 -2.73
C SER A 231 2.07 -1.21 -4.11
N SER A 232 2.55 -2.29 -4.73
CA SER A 232 2.12 -2.70 -6.08
C SER A 232 1.10 -3.84 -6.07
N SER A 233 0.77 -4.41 -4.90
CA SER A 233 -0.02 -5.63 -4.78
C SER A 233 -1.43 -5.54 -5.40
N LYS A 234 -2.17 -4.44 -5.15
CA LYS A 234 -3.52 -4.26 -5.71
C LYS A 234 -3.47 -4.19 -7.24
N LEU A 235 -2.55 -3.36 -7.77
CA LEU A 235 -2.34 -3.22 -9.21
C LEU A 235 -1.90 -4.53 -9.86
N MET A 236 -0.98 -5.27 -9.25
CA MET A 236 -0.57 -6.58 -9.78
C MET A 236 -1.75 -7.55 -9.85
N MET A 237 -2.66 -7.53 -8.87
CA MET A 237 -3.85 -8.37 -8.90
C MET A 237 -4.81 -7.93 -10.01
N THR A 238 -5.11 -6.63 -10.13
CA THR A 238 -6.08 -6.14 -11.14
C THR A 238 -5.53 -6.18 -12.56
N ASP A 239 -4.27 -5.83 -12.77
CA ASP A 239 -3.70 -5.67 -14.12
C ASP A 239 -3.37 -7.00 -14.78
N ILE A 240 -2.92 -7.99 -13.99
CA ILE A 240 -2.56 -9.31 -14.52
C ILE A 240 -3.80 -10.18 -14.65
N TRP A 241 -4.71 -10.12 -13.68
CA TRP A 241 -5.72 -11.16 -13.50
C TRP A 241 -7.16 -10.75 -13.80
N ALA A 242 -7.49 -9.46 -13.89
CA ALA A 242 -8.85 -9.04 -14.22
C ALA A 242 -9.30 -9.55 -15.59
N ASP A 243 -8.38 -9.65 -16.56
CA ASP A 243 -8.69 -10.17 -17.90
C ASP A 243 -8.75 -11.72 -17.93
N LEU A 244 -7.99 -12.40 -17.07
CA LEU A 244 -7.91 -13.86 -17.03
C LEU A 244 -9.10 -14.51 -16.32
N ALA A 245 -9.69 -13.81 -15.34
CA ALA A 245 -10.80 -14.32 -14.56
C ALA A 245 -11.68 -13.17 -14.00
N PRO A 246 -12.44 -12.51 -14.89
CA PRO A 246 -13.22 -11.31 -14.56
C PRO A 246 -14.30 -11.57 -13.51
N ASP A 247 -14.83 -12.79 -13.43
CA ASP A 247 -15.90 -13.15 -12.47
C ASP A 247 -15.40 -13.25 -11.01
N ILE A 248 -14.08 -13.33 -10.81
CA ILE A 248 -13.48 -13.56 -9.48
C ILE A 248 -12.61 -12.37 -9.07
N VAL A 249 -11.79 -11.83 -9.98
CA VAL A 249 -10.92 -10.68 -9.70
C VAL A 249 -11.69 -9.38 -9.83
N THR A 250 -12.55 -9.16 -8.84
CA THR A 250 -13.20 -7.88 -8.64
C THR A 250 -12.28 -6.93 -7.89
N SER A 251 -12.54 -5.62 -7.98
CA SER A 251 -11.84 -4.61 -7.17
C SER A 251 -11.90 -4.96 -5.67
N SER A 252 -13.04 -5.48 -5.20
CA SER A 252 -13.22 -5.93 -3.82
C SER A 252 -12.32 -7.12 -3.47
N PHE A 253 -12.13 -8.07 -4.38
CA PHE A 253 -11.21 -9.19 -4.17
C PHE A 253 -9.77 -8.70 -4.05
N ALA A 254 -9.33 -7.81 -4.93
CA ALA A 254 -7.99 -7.22 -4.88
C ALA A 254 -7.76 -6.42 -3.58
N THR A 255 -8.77 -5.68 -3.11
CA THR A 255 -8.76 -5.02 -1.79
C THR A 255 -8.63 -6.02 -0.64
N GLY A 256 -9.36 -7.14 -0.68
CA GLY A 256 -9.23 -8.24 0.29
C GLY A 256 -7.85 -8.90 0.28
N TYR A 257 -7.25 -9.08 -0.90
CA TYR A 257 -5.89 -9.59 -1.05
C TYR A 257 -4.85 -8.68 -0.37
N VAL A 258 -4.87 -7.38 -0.64
CA VAL A 258 -3.98 -6.42 0.06
C VAL A 258 -4.23 -6.43 1.57
N SER A 259 -5.50 -6.59 1.97
CA SER A 259 -5.87 -6.67 3.38
C SER A 259 -5.19 -7.86 4.08
N SER A 260 -5.18 -9.02 3.41
CA SER A 260 -4.53 -10.23 3.91
C SER A 260 -3.01 -10.10 4.03
N LEU A 261 -2.36 -9.42 3.07
CA LEU A 261 -0.92 -9.12 3.13
C LEU A 261 -0.60 -8.24 4.34
N GLY A 262 -1.42 -7.23 4.62
CA GLY A 262 -1.29 -6.37 5.81
C GLY A 262 -1.36 -7.16 7.12
N ILE A 263 -2.31 -8.10 7.23
CA ILE A 263 -2.44 -9.00 8.40
C ILE A 263 -1.20 -9.89 8.53
N GLY A 264 -0.72 -10.48 7.42
CA GLY A 264 0.51 -11.28 7.40
C GLY A 264 1.72 -10.48 7.89
N MET A 265 1.85 -9.22 7.45
CA MET A 265 2.90 -8.33 7.92
C MET A 265 2.78 -8.01 9.42
N ALA A 266 1.56 -7.79 9.94
CA ALA A 266 1.35 -7.54 11.36
C ALA A 266 1.73 -8.76 12.23
N LEU A 267 1.27 -9.95 11.84
CA LEU A 267 1.57 -11.20 12.53
C LEU A 267 3.06 -11.55 12.47
N GLY A 268 3.69 -11.38 11.30
CA GLY A 268 5.13 -11.58 11.15
C GLY A 268 5.94 -10.65 12.06
N ARG A 269 5.53 -9.38 12.17
CA ARG A 269 6.18 -8.41 13.07
C ARG A 269 6.03 -8.79 14.54
N PHE A 270 4.86 -9.26 14.97
CA PHE A 270 4.65 -9.72 16.34
C PHE A 270 5.43 -11.00 16.66
N GLY A 271 5.26 -12.04 15.83
CA GLY A 271 5.86 -13.35 16.04
C GLY A 271 7.39 -13.30 16.02
N TRP A 272 7.96 -12.55 15.08
CA TRP A 272 9.40 -12.47 14.95
C TRP A 272 10.06 -11.56 15.98
N ALA A 273 9.38 -10.51 16.43
CA ALA A 273 9.83 -9.70 17.54
C ALA A 273 9.91 -10.50 18.84
N ALA A 274 8.90 -11.33 19.12
CA ALA A 274 8.90 -12.23 20.27
C ALA A 274 10.02 -13.27 20.19
N MET A 275 10.28 -13.80 18.99
CA MET A 275 11.36 -14.78 18.78
C MET A 275 12.75 -14.12 18.89
N SER A 276 12.90 -12.88 18.42
CA SER A 276 14.17 -12.16 18.46
C SER A 276 14.66 -11.90 19.88
N ASP A 277 13.75 -11.57 20.80
CA ASP A 277 14.08 -11.37 22.22
C ASP A 277 14.60 -12.67 22.87
N ARG A 278 14.22 -13.84 22.35
CA ARG A 278 14.70 -15.16 22.84
C ARG A 278 16.03 -15.59 22.22
N LEU A 279 16.23 -15.31 20.94
CA LEU A 279 17.41 -15.76 20.19
C LEU A 279 18.63 -14.83 20.34
N GLY A 280 18.40 -13.58 20.72
CA GLY A 280 19.41 -12.54 20.74
C GLY A 280 19.66 -11.91 19.37
N ARG A 281 20.16 -10.67 19.35
CA ARG A 281 20.23 -9.82 18.15
C ARG A 281 21.10 -10.40 17.02
N LYS A 282 22.30 -10.88 17.34
CA LYS A 282 23.24 -11.42 16.33
C LYS A 282 22.69 -12.66 15.62
N ASN A 283 22.07 -13.56 16.39
CA ASN A 283 21.48 -14.79 15.84
C ASN A 283 20.19 -14.50 15.06
N THR A 284 19.39 -13.52 15.51
CA THR A 284 18.20 -13.08 14.77
C THR A 284 18.58 -12.54 13.39
N TYR A 285 19.63 -11.72 13.27
CA TYR A 285 20.12 -11.22 11.98
C TYR A 285 20.64 -12.33 11.06
N ALA A 286 21.33 -13.34 11.60
CA ALA A 286 21.74 -14.50 10.82
C ALA A 286 20.54 -15.30 10.30
N LEU A 287 19.49 -15.46 11.11
CA LEU A 287 18.23 -16.09 10.69
C LEU A 287 17.42 -15.25 9.70
N PHE A 288 17.49 -13.92 9.73
CA PHE A 288 16.88 -13.09 8.69
C PHE A 288 17.49 -13.34 7.31
N GLY A 289 18.78 -13.71 7.23
CA GLY A 289 19.39 -14.20 5.98
C GLY A 289 18.70 -15.46 5.43
N LEU A 290 18.06 -16.26 6.28
CA LEU A 290 17.23 -17.41 5.90
C LEU A 290 15.81 -16.99 5.43
N GLY A 291 15.46 -15.70 5.47
CA GLY A 291 14.23 -15.18 4.85
C GLY A 291 14.24 -15.32 3.33
N ILE A 292 15.42 -15.30 2.71
CA ILE A 292 15.62 -15.47 1.26
C ILE A 292 15.06 -16.82 0.76
N PRO A 293 15.39 -17.98 1.36
CA PRO A 293 14.79 -19.24 0.96
C PRO A 293 13.29 -19.33 1.26
N ILE A 294 12.76 -18.67 2.31
CA ILE A 294 11.32 -18.65 2.57
C ILE A 294 10.56 -17.88 1.48
N VAL A 295 11.08 -16.73 1.05
CA VAL A 295 10.53 -16.00 -0.10
C VAL A 295 10.72 -16.81 -1.39
N GLY A 296 11.85 -17.49 -1.54
CA GLY A 296 12.12 -18.41 -2.65
C GLY A 296 11.23 -19.67 -2.68
N LEU A 297 10.59 -20.02 -1.57
CA LEU A 297 9.59 -21.09 -1.51
C LEU A 297 8.21 -20.64 -2.00
N ALA A 298 7.92 -19.33 -2.04
CA ALA A 298 6.62 -18.84 -2.48
C ALA A 298 6.26 -19.32 -3.90
N PRO A 299 7.16 -19.27 -4.91
CA PRO A 299 6.90 -19.86 -6.22
C PRO A 299 6.57 -21.37 -6.17
N THR A 300 7.27 -22.14 -5.32
CA THR A 300 7.03 -23.60 -5.20
C THR A 300 5.72 -23.95 -4.50
N LEU A 301 5.30 -23.14 -3.51
CA LEU A 301 4.01 -23.28 -2.84
C LEU A 301 2.87 -22.91 -3.78
N CYS A 302 3.06 -21.86 -4.60
CA CYS A 302 2.14 -21.54 -5.68
C CYS A 302 2.03 -22.73 -6.65
N HIS A 303 3.15 -23.29 -7.13
CA HIS A 303 3.12 -24.42 -8.06
C HIS A 303 2.40 -25.66 -7.48
N THR A 304 2.67 -26.03 -6.23
CA THR A 304 2.04 -27.22 -5.60
C THR A 304 0.53 -27.03 -5.34
N SER A 305 0.04 -25.80 -5.26
CA SER A 305 -1.39 -25.51 -5.19
C SER A 305 -2.13 -25.88 -6.49
N ILE A 306 -1.46 -25.85 -7.65
CA ILE A 306 -2.02 -26.31 -8.94
C ILE A 306 -2.22 -27.84 -8.92
N ASP A 307 -1.22 -28.58 -8.43
CA ASP A 307 -1.22 -30.05 -8.48
C ASP A 307 -2.20 -30.69 -7.48
N THR A 308 -2.48 -30.02 -6.36
CA THR A 308 -3.44 -30.51 -5.36
C THR A 308 -4.88 -30.42 -5.86
N VAL A 309 -5.16 -29.45 -6.74
CA VAL A 309 -6.48 -29.22 -7.35
C VAL A 309 -6.77 -30.23 -8.46
N SER A 310 -5.74 -30.63 -9.23
CA SER A 310 -5.90 -31.65 -10.28
C SER A 310 -6.16 -33.05 -9.74
N GLY A 311 -5.86 -33.33 -8.46
CA GLY A 311 -6.23 -34.57 -7.75
C GLY A 311 -7.66 -34.60 -7.20
N LEU A 312 -8.36 -33.46 -7.13
CA LEU A 312 -9.72 -33.30 -6.59
C LEU A 312 -10.77 -33.15 -7.70
N GLN A 313 -10.72 -34.02 -8.73
CA GLN A 313 -11.61 -34.06 -9.90
C GLN A 313 -13.11 -34.35 -9.61
N GLY A 314 -13.59 -34.16 -8.37
CA GLY A 314 -14.97 -34.45 -7.97
C GLY A 314 -15.80 -33.27 -7.48
N MET A 315 -15.23 -32.07 -7.27
CA MET A 315 -15.99 -30.91 -6.79
C MET A 315 -15.86 -29.75 -7.78
N ASN A 316 -16.97 -29.44 -8.45
CA ASN A 316 -17.24 -28.30 -9.35
C ASN A 316 -16.03 -27.49 -9.82
N SER A 317 -15.79 -27.58 -11.12
CA SER A 317 -14.84 -26.82 -11.94
C SER A 317 -15.07 -25.31 -11.89
N ASN A 318 -14.80 -24.69 -10.73
CA ASN A 318 -14.68 -23.26 -10.61
C ASN A 318 -13.24 -22.88 -10.91
N VAL A 319 -13.06 -21.91 -11.80
CA VAL A 319 -11.82 -21.30 -12.30
C VAL A 319 -10.94 -20.65 -11.20
N LEU A 320 -11.39 -20.68 -9.93
CA LEU A 320 -10.68 -20.19 -8.73
C LEU A 320 -9.22 -20.66 -8.53
N PRO A 321 -8.82 -21.90 -8.85
CA PRO A 321 -7.45 -22.35 -8.63
C PRO A 321 -6.47 -21.92 -9.74
N MET A 322 -6.94 -21.47 -10.92
CA MET A 322 -6.05 -20.96 -11.99
C MET A 322 -5.61 -19.51 -11.75
N LEU A 323 -6.37 -18.76 -10.95
CA LEU A 323 -6.04 -17.42 -10.44
C LEU A 323 -5.01 -17.40 -9.31
N ALA A 324 -4.86 -18.52 -8.61
CA ALA A 324 -4.07 -18.61 -7.38
C ALA A 324 -2.56 -18.78 -7.62
N THR A 325 -2.12 -18.81 -8.89
CA THR A 325 -0.74 -19.05 -9.28
C THR A 325 -0.22 -17.95 -10.17
N PHE A 326 0.53 -17.01 -9.59
CA PHE A 326 1.56 -16.28 -10.33
C PHE A 326 2.24 -17.25 -11.29
N TYR A 327 1.99 -17.08 -12.59
CA TYR A 327 2.50 -17.96 -13.63
C TYR A 327 4.01 -18.12 -13.41
N GLY A 328 4.43 -19.38 -13.33
CA GLY A 328 5.79 -19.77 -12.99
C GLY A 328 6.84 -19.08 -13.87
N GLY A 329 7.91 -18.64 -13.20
CA GLY A 329 9.26 -18.86 -13.73
C GLY A 329 9.75 -20.23 -13.29
#